data_AF-A0A9P3F723-F1
#
_entry.id   AF-A0A9P3F723-F1
#
_cell.length_a   1.000
_cell.length_b   1.000
_cell.length_c   1.000
_cell.angle_alpha   90.00
_cell.angle_beta   90.00
_cell.angle_gamma   90.00
#
_symmetry.space_group_name_H-M   'P 1'
#
loop_
_entity.id
_entity.type
_entity.pdbx_description
1 polymer ?
#
loop_
_entity_poly.entity_id
_entity_poly.type
_entity_poly.pdbx_seq_one_letter_code
_entity_poly.pdbx_strand_id
1 'polypeptide(L)'
;MSYPFDQGDQQAWTQVGQLLVATGLSSIIGIEREWKHKSAGLRTNTLVGIGAALFMLISKLGSFDVLDKGLVVLDPSRIAAQIVSGIGFIGGGIIFKQRNEIRGLTTAAGVWLSAAVGAACGAGLLRLASVSTALYFVAVLVYPNVMHVLRQYLERTDTMEISAVIRYRTGADGLQTLLINMMEAGFHIRVITRLEEVLVNQAGSNGAAADDRHPSISNFPRTPKTPAAHIERLERIFDIHLTVDGSRGPDSLMHALSQLDSVISVSIEDDEGEFVQRV
;
A
#
# COMPACT_ATOMS: atom_id res chain seq x y z
N MET A 1 52.73 -38.01 -1.93
CA MET A 1 53.82 -37.02 -2.02
C MET A 1 53.22 -35.78 -2.67
N SER A 2 52.69 -34.87 -1.86
CA SER A 2 51.99 -33.67 -2.37
C SER A 2 53.03 -32.59 -2.64
N TYR A 3 53.12 -32.13 -3.89
CA TYR A 3 54.07 -31.09 -4.30
C TYR A 3 53.61 -29.71 -3.81
N PRO A 4 54.51 -28.86 -3.29
CA PRO A 4 54.18 -27.54 -2.74
C PRO A 4 53.72 -26.50 -3.79
N PHE A 5 53.82 -26.80 -5.09
CA PHE A 5 53.38 -25.92 -6.18
C PHE A 5 51.88 -26.05 -6.53
N ASP A 6 51.20 -27.11 -6.07
CA ASP A 6 49.79 -27.39 -6.40
C ASP A 6 48.80 -26.56 -5.54
N GLN A 7 49.24 -26.12 -4.36
CA GLN A 7 48.36 -25.42 -3.42
C GLN A 7 47.96 -24.01 -3.88
N GLY A 8 48.82 -23.32 -4.64
CA GLY A 8 48.53 -21.98 -5.17
C GLY A 8 47.48 -22.01 -6.28
N ASP A 9 47.66 -22.92 -7.24
CA ASP A 9 46.74 -23.10 -8.37
C ASP A 9 45.37 -23.61 -7.89
N GLN A 10 45.34 -24.60 -7.00
CA GLN A 10 44.09 -25.14 -6.48
C GLN A 10 43.29 -24.12 -5.65
N GLN A 11 43.97 -23.20 -4.97
CA GLN A 11 43.32 -22.07 -4.29
C GLN A 11 42.72 -21.07 -5.29
N ALA A 12 43.43 -20.74 -6.36
CA ALA A 12 42.93 -19.86 -7.43
C ALA A 12 41.65 -20.43 -8.06
N TRP A 13 41.64 -21.72 -8.42
CA TRP A 13 40.45 -22.39 -8.98
C TRP A 13 39.27 -22.41 -8.01
N THR A 14 39.53 -22.57 -6.71
CA THR A 14 38.49 -22.54 -5.69
C THR A 14 37.81 -21.17 -5.60
N GLN A 15 38.58 -20.09 -5.73
CA GLN A 15 38.07 -18.71 -5.68
C GLN A 15 37.23 -18.37 -6.92
N VAL A 16 37.68 -18.83 -8.10
CA VAL A 16 36.90 -18.73 -9.33
C VAL A 16 35.57 -19.48 -9.17
N GLY A 17 35.61 -20.69 -8.60
CA GLY A 17 34.40 -21.45 -8.26
C GLY A 17 33.45 -20.69 -7.32
N GLN A 18 33.99 -20.03 -6.29
CA GLN A 18 33.21 -19.21 -5.36
C GLN A 18 32.54 -18.01 -6.05
N LEU A 19 33.25 -17.33 -6.97
CA LEU A 19 32.67 -16.25 -7.77
C LEU A 19 31.59 -16.73 -8.72
N LEU A 20 31.78 -17.90 -9.36
CA LEU A 20 30.77 -18.49 -10.23
C LEU A 20 29.51 -18.88 -9.46
N VAL A 21 29.66 -19.47 -8.27
CA VAL A 21 28.52 -19.79 -7.40
C VAL A 21 27.81 -18.52 -6.91
N ALA A 22 28.57 -17.49 -6.51
CA ALA A 22 27.99 -16.18 -6.15
C ALA A 22 27.17 -15.60 -7.31
N THR A 23 27.74 -15.63 -8.52
CA THR A 23 27.07 -15.19 -9.75
C THR A 23 25.78 -15.97 -9.95
N GLY A 24 25.83 -17.30 -9.93
CA GLY A 24 24.66 -18.14 -10.14
C GLY A 24 23.54 -17.90 -9.12
N LEU A 25 23.85 -17.91 -7.82
CA LEU A 25 22.85 -17.72 -6.77
C LEU A 25 22.22 -16.32 -6.81
N SER A 26 23.04 -15.27 -7.00
CA SER A 26 22.54 -13.89 -7.12
C SER A 26 21.78 -13.66 -8.42
N SER A 27 22.16 -14.32 -9.52
CA SER A 27 21.39 -14.31 -10.77
C SER A 27 20.03 -14.98 -10.60
N ILE A 28 19.95 -16.11 -9.92
CA ILE A 28 18.67 -16.79 -9.65
C ILE A 28 17.71 -15.87 -8.88
N ILE A 29 18.20 -15.16 -7.85
CA ILE A 29 17.43 -14.11 -7.15
C ILE A 29 16.98 -13.02 -8.14
N GLY A 30 17.91 -12.54 -8.96
CA GLY A 30 17.65 -11.49 -9.94
C GLY A 30 16.64 -11.87 -11.03
N ILE A 31 16.61 -13.12 -11.49
CA ILE A 31 15.63 -13.63 -12.47
C ILE A 31 14.21 -13.52 -11.90
N GLU A 32 14.00 -13.98 -10.66
CA GLU A 32 12.71 -13.85 -9.98
C GLU A 32 12.25 -12.39 -9.91
N ARG A 33 13.19 -11.50 -9.57
CA ARG A 33 12.90 -10.07 -9.41
C ARG A 33 12.52 -9.44 -10.75
N GLU A 34 13.23 -9.79 -11.82
CA GLU A 34 12.96 -9.27 -13.17
C GLU A 34 11.64 -9.80 -13.72
N TRP A 35 11.34 -11.08 -13.51
CA TRP A 35 10.04 -11.68 -13.88
C TRP A 35 8.88 -11.04 -13.14
N LYS A 36 9.05 -10.63 -11.87
CA LYS A 36 8.03 -9.89 -11.12
C LYS A 36 8.07 -8.37 -11.34
N HIS A 37 8.76 -7.90 -12.40
CA HIS A 37 8.89 -6.49 -12.79
C HIS A 37 9.31 -5.56 -11.64
N LYS A 38 10.26 -6.03 -10.81
CA LYS A 38 10.78 -5.27 -9.68
C LYS A 38 11.93 -4.37 -10.14
N SER A 39 12.10 -3.22 -9.49
CA SER A 39 13.03 -2.17 -9.93
C SER A 39 14.50 -2.60 -9.98
N ALA A 40 14.92 -3.57 -9.16
CA ALA A 40 16.23 -4.21 -9.24
C ALA A 40 16.08 -5.65 -9.73
N GLY A 41 16.39 -5.88 -11.01
CA GLY A 41 16.27 -7.16 -11.71
C GLY A 41 17.56 -7.98 -11.75
N LEU A 42 17.75 -8.76 -12.82
CA LEU A 42 18.86 -9.71 -12.98
C LEU A 42 20.23 -9.05 -12.89
N ARG A 43 20.43 -8.00 -13.71
CA ARG A 43 21.71 -7.30 -13.81
C ARG A 43 22.15 -6.73 -12.47
N THR A 44 21.24 -6.05 -11.77
CA THR A 44 21.55 -5.41 -10.48
C THR A 44 21.91 -6.44 -9.41
N ASN A 45 21.08 -7.46 -9.20
CA ASN A 45 21.33 -8.44 -8.14
C ASN A 45 22.61 -9.25 -8.40
N THR A 46 22.87 -9.60 -9.67
CA THR A 46 24.08 -10.32 -10.06
C THR A 46 25.33 -9.51 -9.81
N LEU A 47 25.38 -8.24 -10.24
CA LEU A 47 26.54 -7.36 -10.03
C LEU A 47 26.81 -7.11 -8.54
N VAL A 48 25.76 -6.94 -7.74
CA VAL A 48 25.87 -6.78 -6.29
C VAL A 48 26.46 -8.03 -5.63
N GLY A 49 26.00 -9.23 -6.02
CA GLY A 49 26.54 -10.49 -5.53
C GLY A 49 28.00 -10.72 -5.90
N ILE A 50 28.34 -10.49 -7.18
CA ILE A 50 29.73 -10.58 -7.68
C ILE A 50 30.63 -9.62 -6.93
N GLY A 51 30.23 -8.35 -6.78
CA GLY A 51 31.01 -7.33 -6.09
C GLY A 51 31.26 -7.69 -4.62
N ALA A 52 30.22 -8.13 -3.91
CA ALA A 52 30.35 -8.56 -2.51
C ALA A 52 31.27 -9.79 -2.34
N ALA A 53 31.15 -10.78 -3.24
CA ALA A 53 32.03 -11.94 -3.25
C ALA A 53 33.48 -11.55 -3.53
N LEU A 54 33.70 -10.66 -4.51
CA LEU A 54 35.03 -10.17 -4.87
C LEU A 54 35.67 -9.39 -3.71
N PHE A 55 34.95 -8.50 -3.05
CA PHE A 55 35.48 -7.78 -1.88
C PHE A 55 35.84 -8.72 -0.73
N MET A 56 35.04 -9.76 -0.49
CA MET A 56 35.38 -10.78 0.52
C MET A 56 36.63 -11.59 0.13
N LEU A 57 36.77 -11.95 -1.14
CA LEU A 57 37.97 -12.64 -1.63
C LEU A 57 39.21 -11.76 -1.54
N ILE A 58 39.12 -10.49 -1.94
CA ILE A 58 40.20 -9.50 -1.77
C ILE A 58 40.55 -9.36 -0.30
N SER A 59 39.57 -9.30 0.61
CA SER A 59 39.85 -9.24 2.06
C SER A 59 40.59 -10.47 2.59
N LYS A 60 40.31 -11.64 2.02
CA LYS A 60 40.91 -12.91 2.43
C LYS A 60 42.32 -13.11 1.86
N LEU A 61 42.57 -12.58 0.66
CA LEU A 61 43.78 -12.84 -0.13
C LEU A 61 44.74 -11.64 -0.17
N GLY A 62 44.24 -10.41 -0.13
CA GLY A 62 45.03 -9.18 -0.23
C GLY A 62 45.94 -8.92 0.98
N SER A 63 45.99 -9.85 1.93
CA SER A 63 46.76 -9.71 3.17
C SER A 63 48.14 -10.36 3.14
N PHE A 64 48.51 -11.05 2.06
CA PHE A 64 49.78 -11.80 2.02
C PHE A 64 51.04 -10.93 2.02
N ASP A 65 50.99 -9.68 1.53
CA ASP A 65 52.17 -8.79 1.46
C ASP A 65 52.47 -8.02 2.75
N VAL A 66 51.54 -7.96 3.72
CA VAL A 66 51.67 -7.14 4.94
C VAL A 66 51.81 -8.00 6.20
N LEU A 67 51.72 -9.33 6.06
CA LEU A 67 51.86 -10.26 7.19
C LEU A 67 53.34 -10.60 7.42
N ASP A 68 54.09 -9.61 7.89
CA ASP A 68 55.27 -9.93 8.67
C ASP A 68 54.81 -10.64 9.95
N LYS A 69 55.45 -11.78 10.24
CA LYS A 69 54.95 -12.81 11.16
C LYS A 69 54.66 -12.25 12.56
N GLY A 70 53.37 -12.08 12.90
CA GLY A 70 52.89 -12.00 14.29
C GLY A 70 52.48 -10.61 14.81
N LEU A 71 52.56 -9.53 14.02
CA LEU A 71 52.20 -8.18 14.48
C LEU A 71 50.77 -7.72 14.08
N VAL A 72 50.13 -8.40 13.11
CA VAL A 72 48.84 -7.97 12.56
C VAL A 72 47.81 -9.10 12.64
N VAL A 73 46.73 -8.85 13.40
CA VAL A 73 45.53 -9.69 13.40
C VAL A 73 44.60 -9.21 12.28
N LEU A 74 44.43 -10.03 11.25
CA LEU A 74 43.46 -9.76 10.19
C LEU A 74 42.05 -10.08 10.69
N ASP A 75 41.12 -9.18 10.38
CA ASP A 75 39.72 -9.33 10.71
C ASP A 75 38.84 -9.20 9.46
N PRO A 76 38.54 -10.33 8.78
CA PRO A 76 37.64 -10.36 7.62
C PRO A 76 36.23 -9.85 7.91
N SER A 77 35.82 -9.81 9.19
CA SER A 77 34.51 -9.27 9.58
C SER A 77 34.39 -7.78 9.29
N ARG A 78 35.51 -7.05 9.20
CA ARG A 78 35.52 -5.62 8.84
C ARG A 78 35.00 -5.39 7.43
N ILE A 79 35.45 -6.16 6.44
CA ILE A 79 34.99 -6.02 5.06
C ILE A 79 33.53 -6.47 4.95
N ALA A 80 33.13 -7.55 5.64
CA ALA A 80 31.73 -7.94 5.71
C ALA A 80 30.85 -6.80 6.27
N ALA A 81 31.27 -6.14 7.35
CA ALA A 81 30.57 -5.00 7.93
C ALA A 81 30.47 -3.81 6.96
N GLN A 82 31.54 -3.53 6.20
CA GLN A 82 31.52 -2.46 5.19
C GLN A 82 30.59 -2.76 4.01
N ILE A 83 30.50 -4.03 3.58
CA ILE A 83 29.53 -4.45 2.56
C ILE A 83 28.10 -4.20 3.06
N VAL A 84 27.79 -4.61 4.29
CA VAL A 84 26.46 -4.41 4.90
C VAL A 84 26.11 -2.92 4.98
N SER A 85 27.06 -2.10 5.42
CA SER A 85 26.88 -0.63 5.50
C SER A 85 26.66 0.00 4.12
N GLY A 86 27.52 -0.31 3.15
CA GLY A 86 27.45 0.26 1.80
C GLY A 86 26.17 -0.11 1.05
N ILE A 87 25.68 -1.35 1.22
CA ILE A 87 24.42 -1.78 0.62
C ILE A 87 23.22 -1.14 1.31
N GLY A 88 23.30 -0.84 2.60
CA GLY A 88 22.29 -0.04 3.31
C GLY A 88 22.06 1.33 2.66
N PHE A 89 23.13 2.00 2.23
CA PHE A 89 23.04 3.26 1.50
C PHE A 89 22.35 3.12 0.13
N ILE A 90 22.70 2.09 -0.65
CA ILE A 90 22.05 1.79 -1.94
C ILE A 90 20.57 1.45 -1.74
N GLY A 91 20.25 0.68 -0.70
CA GLY A 91 18.88 0.33 -0.33
C GLY A 91 18.03 1.56 -0.03
N GLY A 92 18.59 2.55 0.67
CA GLY A 92 17.94 3.85 0.88
C GLY A 92 17.62 4.59 -0.41
N GLY A 93 18.50 4.53 -1.41
CA GLY A 93 18.27 5.12 -2.73
C GLY A 93 17.20 4.42 -3.58
N ILE A 94 16.88 3.16 -3.28
CA ILE A 94 15.83 2.38 -3.96
C ILE A 94 14.44 2.66 -3.35
N ILE A 95 14.38 3.09 -2.10
CA ILE A 95 13.14 3.32 -1.36
C ILE A 95 12.66 4.77 -1.59
N PHE A 96 11.45 4.93 -2.11
CA PHE A 96 10.85 6.25 -2.31
C PHE A 96 9.35 6.24 -2.03
N LYS A 97 8.83 7.40 -1.60
CA LYS A 97 7.41 7.61 -1.29
C LYS A 97 6.70 8.18 -2.52
N GLN A 98 5.61 7.55 -2.97
CA GLN A 98 4.78 8.03 -4.08
C GLN A 98 3.32 8.00 -3.66
N ARG A 99 2.62 9.15 -3.72
CA ARG A 99 1.16 9.28 -3.45
C ARG A 99 0.67 8.48 -2.22
N ASN A 100 1.36 8.66 -1.10
CA ASN A 100 1.06 8.03 0.18
C ASN A 100 1.41 6.53 0.34
N GLU A 101 2.09 5.93 -0.65
CA GLU A 101 2.63 4.56 -0.55
C GLU A 101 4.17 4.57 -0.58
N ILE A 102 4.81 3.68 0.18
CA ILE A 102 6.27 3.48 0.16
C ILE A 102 6.59 2.35 -0.82
N ARG A 103 7.33 2.66 -1.89
CA ARG A 103 7.77 1.67 -2.88
C ARG A 103 9.24 1.31 -2.66
N GLY A 104 9.61 0.13 -3.14
CA GLY A 104 11.01 -0.30 -3.16
C GLY A 104 11.51 -1.05 -1.92
N LEU A 105 10.73 -1.17 -0.85
CA LEU A 105 11.14 -1.87 0.40
C LEU A 105 11.65 -3.30 0.15
N THR A 106 10.84 -4.14 -0.49
CA THR A 106 11.23 -5.53 -0.80
C THR A 106 12.37 -5.61 -1.81
N THR A 107 12.48 -4.62 -2.70
CA THR A 107 13.57 -4.56 -3.68
C THR A 107 14.89 -4.22 -2.98
N ALA A 108 14.90 -3.24 -2.07
CA ALA A 108 16.05 -2.92 -1.24
C ALA A 108 16.48 -4.13 -0.38
N ALA A 109 15.53 -4.81 0.25
CA ALA A 109 15.80 -6.04 1.01
C ALA A 109 16.36 -7.17 0.12
N GLY A 110 15.86 -7.33 -1.11
CA GLY A 110 16.35 -8.31 -2.07
C GLY A 110 17.81 -8.04 -2.50
N VAL A 111 18.12 -6.78 -2.79
CA VAL A 111 19.50 -6.36 -3.11
C VAL A 111 20.42 -6.58 -1.90
N TRP A 112 19.95 -6.25 -0.70
CA TRP A 112 20.66 -6.51 0.55
C TRP A 112 20.99 -7.98 0.75
N LEU A 113 20.02 -8.86 0.51
CA LEU A 113 20.23 -10.29 0.60
C LEU A 113 21.18 -10.80 -0.49
N SER A 114 21.09 -10.30 -1.73
CA SER A 114 22.01 -10.70 -2.81
C SER A 114 23.46 -10.38 -2.46
N ALA A 115 23.72 -9.23 -1.83
CA ALA A 115 25.05 -8.87 -1.33
C ALA A 115 25.52 -9.85 -0.25
N ALA A 116 24.65 -10.21 0.70
CA ALA A 116 24.96 -11.17 1.75
C ALA A 116 25.29 -12.57 1.19
N VAL A 117 24.53 -13.03 0.19
CA VAL A 117 24.78 -14.29 -0.53
C VAL A 117 26.13 -14.25 -1.24
N GLY A 118 26.45 -13.16 -1.93
CA GLY A 118 27.75 -12.95 -2.55
C GLY A 118 28.89 -12.97 -1.54
N ALA A 119 28.77 -12.22 -0.45
CA ALA A 119 29.75 -12.18 0.63
C ALA A 119 29.96 -13.58 1.27
N ALA A 120 28.88 -14.33 1.51
CA ALA A 120 28.96 -15.69 2.02
C ALA A 120 29.71 -16.62 1.04
N CYS A 121 29.49 -16.47 -0.27
CA CYS A 121 30.23 -17.22 -1.28
C CYS A 121 31.73 -16.86 -1.28
N GLY A 122 32.08 -15.58 -1.23
CA GLY A 122 33.47 -15.11 -1.15
C GLY A 122 34.17 -15.50 0.16
N ALA A 123 33.42 -15.68 1.25
CA ALA A 123 33.93 -16.25 2.50
C ALA A 123 34.14 -17.78 2.44
N GLY A 124 33.65 -18.45 1.38
CA GLY A 124 33.66 -19.91 1.24
C GLY A 124 32.49 -20.63 1.93
N LEU A 125 31.49 -19.88 2.43
CA LEU A 125 30.32 -20.40 3.15
C LEU A 125 29.20 -20.79 2.17
N LEU A 126 29.51 -21.65 1.20
CA LEU A 126 28.59 -21.99 0.09
C LEU A 126 27.26 -22.62 0.55
N ARG A 127 27.29 -23.39 1.64
CA ARG A 127 26.09 -23.99 2.25
C ARG A 127 25.14 -22.92 2.78
N LEU A 128 25.69 -21.93 3.51
CA LEU A 128 24.88 -20.81 4.03
C LEU A 128 24.34 -19.94 2.91
N ALA A 129 25.14 -19.68 1.88
CA ALA A 129 24.68 -18.95 0.70
C ALA A 129 23.48 -19.66 0.04
N SER A 130 23.59 -20.98 -0.19
CA SER A 130 22.53 -21.78 -0.81
C SER A 130 21.25 -21.84 0.05
N VAL A 131 21.38 -22.06 1.36
CA VAL A 131 20.24 -22.08 2.28
C VAL A 131 19.56 -20.71 2.36
N SER A 132 20.34 -19.63 2.39
CA SER A 132 19.80 -18.25 2.42
C SER A 132 19.03 -17.93 1.13
N THR A 133 19.56 -18.35 -0.02
CA THR A 133 18.85 -18.24 -1.30
C THR A 133 17.58 -19.09 -1.32
N ALA A 134 17.58 -20.31 -0.76
CA ALA A 134 16.37 -21.12 -0.67
C ALA A 134 15.31 -20.46 0.23
N LEU A 135 15.70 -19.94 1.40
CA LEU A 135 14.81 -19.23 2.32
C LEU A 135 14.24 -17.95 1.70
N TYR A 136 15.00 -17.27 0.85
CA TYR A 136 14.49 -16.17 0.04
C TYR A 136 13.29 -16.61 -0.81
N PHE A 137 13.44 -17.72 -1.56
CA PHE A 137 12.35 -18.24 -2.39
C PHE A 137 11.14 -18.65 -1.56
N VAL A 138 11.35 -19.26 -0.40
CA VAL A 138 10.26 -19.54 0.54
C VAL A 138 9.54 -18.25 0.91
N ALA A 139 10.26 -17.20 1.29
CA ALA A 139 9.63 -15.92 1.65
C ALA A 139 8.87 -15.27 0.48
N VAL A 140 9.41 -15.27 -0.74
CA VAL A 140 8.78 -14.56 -1.88
C VAL A 140 7.74 -15.38 -2.66
N LEU A 141 7.72 -16.71 -2.50
CA LEU A 141 6.75 -17.60 -3.14
C LEU A 141 5.69 -18.11 -2.17
N VAL A 142 6.05 -18.46 -0.93
CA VAL A 142 5.12 -19.09 0.01
C VAL A 142 4.31 -18.03 0.77
N TYR A 143 4.94 -16.96 1.24
CA TYR A 143 4.24 -15.99 2.11
C TYR A 143 3.05 -15.29 1.45
N PRO A 144 3.10 -14.88 0.17
CA PRO A 144 1.91 -14.31 -0.49
C PRO A 144 0.74 -15.29 -0.53
N ASN A 145 1.00 -16.58 -0.78
CA ASN A 145 -0.03 -17.62 -0.81
C ASN A 145 -0.58 -17.93 0.58
N VAL A 146 0.29 -18.04 1.59
CA VAL A 146 -0.12 -18.25 2.98
C VAL A 146 -0.94 -17.08 3.48
N MET A 147 -0.55 -15.84 3.15
CA MET A 147 -1.31 -14.65 3.54
C MET A 147 -2.69 -14.63 2.87
N HIS A 148 -2.81 -15.02 1.59
CA HIS A 148 -4.12 -15.16 0.96
C HIS A 148 -5.01 -16.19 1.66
N VAL A 149 -4.47 -17.37 1.96
CA VAL A 149 -5.23 -18.43 2.66
C VAL A 149 -5.60 -17.98 4.08
N LEU A 150 -4.65 -17.38 4.81
CA LEU A 150 -4.88 -16.92 6.17
C LEU A 150 -5.90 -15.77 6.20
N ARG A 151 -5.89 -14.86 5.22
CA ARG A 151 -6.96 -13.86 5.06
C ARG A 151 -8.30 -14.53 4.87
N GLN A 152 -8.42 -15.52 3.99
CA GLN A 152 -9.69 -16.26 3.83
C GLN A 152 -10.17 -16.94 5.13
N TYR A 153 -9.26 -17.37 6.01
CA TYR A 153 -9.64 -17.94 7.32
C TYR A 153 -9.97 -16.88 8.39
N LEU A 154 -9.31 -15.72 8.36
CA LEU A 154 -9.50 -14.63 9.34
C LEU A 154 -10.62 -13.65 8.95
N GLU A 155 -10.87 -13.46 7.65
CA GLU A 155 -11.97 -12.65 7.08
C GLU A 155 -13.34 -13.32 7.23
N ARG A 156 -13.46 -14.34 8.10
CA ARG A 156 -14.74 -14.79 8.65
C ARG A 156 -15.42 -13.75 9.56
N THR A 157 -14.83 -12.57 9.69
CA THR A 157 -15.50 -11.34 10.14
C THR A 157 -15.74 -10.47 8.90
N ASP A 158 -16.66 -10.91 8.03
CA ASP A 158 -17.23 -10.07 6.96
C ASP A 158 -17.93 -8.88 7.63
N THR A 159 -17.22 -7.77 7.78
CA THR A 159 -17.89 -6.48 7.74
C THR A 159 -18.12 -6.18 6.27
N MET A 160 -19.35 -6.36 5.79
CA MET A 160 -19.72 -5.93 4.46
C MET A 160 -19.57 -4.42 4.38
N GLU A 161 -18.80 -3.96 3.40
CA GLU A 161 -18.66 -2.55 3.07
C GLU A 161 -19.88 -2.16 2.24
N ILE A 162 -20.83 -1.48 2.88
CA ILE A 162 -22.07 -1.03 2.26
C ILE A 162 -21.92 0.45 1.93
N SER A 163 -21.89 0.77 0.64
CA SER A 163 -22.03 2.15 0.15
C SER A 163 -23.50 2.52 0.11
N ALA A 164 -23.92 3.48 0.94
CA ALA A 164 -25.29 3.96 1.00
C ALA A 164 -25.36 5.48 0.79
N VAL A 165 -26.34 5.89 -0.01
CA VAL A 165 -26.76 7.29 -0.16
C VAL A 165 -28.02 7.47 0.66
N ILE A 166 -27.95 8.33 1.66
CA ILE A 166 -29.07 8.60 2.56
C ILE A 166 -29.55 10.02 2.33
N ARG A 167 -30.81 10.14 1.97
CA ARG A 167 -31.50 11.41 1.93
C ARG A 167 -32.18 11.65 3.27
N TYR A 168 -31.81 12.71 3.96
CA TYR A 168 -32.40 13.03 5.27
C TYR A 168 -32.89 14.48 5.35
N ARG A 169 -33.91 14.70 6.19
CA ARG A 169 -34.49 16.00 6.52
C ARG A 169 -33.75 16.58 7.72
N THR A 170 -33.13 17.75 7.57
CA THR A 170 -32.43 18.40 8.69
C THR A 170 -33.39 19.18 9.58
N GLY A 171 -33.74 18.58 10.73
CA GLY A 171 -33.99 19.31 11.98
C GLY A 171 -32.67 19.48 12.77
N ALA A 172 -32.68 20.20 13.89
CA ALA A 172 -31.46 20.58 14.65
C ALA A 172 -30.48 19.42 14.93
N ASP A 173 -30.97 18.18 15.04
CA ASP A 173 -30.18 16.99 15.42
C ASP A 173 -30.23 15.84 14.39
N GLY A 174 -30.66 16.10 13.14
CA GLY A 174 -30.97 15.05 12.16
C GLY A 174 -29.80 14.14 11.79
N LEU A 175 -28.64 14.71 11.45
CA LEU A 175 -27.45 13.95 11.08
C LEU A 175 -26.85 13.21 12.30
N GLN A 176 -26.80 13.85 13.45
CA GLN A 176 -26.23 13.24 14.65
C GLN A 176 -27.04 12.02 15.09
N THR A 177 -28.38 12.12 15.05
CA THR A 177 -29.29 11.01 15.36
C THR A 177 -29.12 9.85 14.37
N LEU A 178 -28.92 10.15 13.09
CA LEU A 178 -28.65 9.15 12.06
C LEU A 178 -27.36 8.37 12.35
N LEU A 179 -26.26 9.08 12.60
CA LEU A 179 -24.95 8.46 12.82
C LEU A 179 -24.92 7.66 14.14
N ILE A 180 -25.57 8.14 15.20
CA ILE A 180 -25.64 7.41 16.48
C ILE A 180 -26.43 6.11 16.32
N ASN A 181 -27.58 6.13 15.66
CA ASN A 181 -28.38 4.92 15.46
C ASN A 181 -27.68 3.89 14.57
N MET A 182 -26.90 4.32 13.57
CA MET A 182 -26.03 3.41 12.81
C MET A 182 -24.98 2.74 13.71
N MET A 183 -24.31 3.52 14.56
CA MET A 183 -23.31 2.99 15.49
C MET A 183 -23.93 2.03 16.52
N GLU A 184 -25.12 2.33 17.04
CA GLU A 184 -25.87 1.44 17.94
C GLU A 184 -26.34 0.16 17.25
N ALA A 185 -26.69 0.24 15.96
CA ALA A 185 -27.04 -0.93 15.14
C ALA A 185 -25.82 -1.81 14.77
N GLY A 186 -24.61 -1.44 15.19
CA GLY A 186 -23.38 -2.20 15.00
C GLY A 186 -22.66 -1.91 13.69
N PHE A 187 -22.94 -0.76 13.08
CA PHE A 187 -22.31 -0.29 11.85
C PHE A 187 -21.25 0.79 12.14
N HIS A 188 -20.07 0.64 11.55
CA HIS A 188 -18.97 1.60 11.68
C HIS A 188 -18.84 2.42 10.38
N ILE A 189 -18.93 3.75 10.49
CA ILE A 189 -18.77 4.66 9.36
C ILE A 189 -17.29 4.73 8.99
N ARG A 190 -16.94 4.31 7.77
CA ARG A 190 -15.55 4.32 7.28
C ARG A 190 -15.22 5.66 6.63
N VAL A 191 -16.07 6.13 5.71
CA VAL A 191 -15.87 7.38 4.95
C VAL A 191 -17.21 8.07 4.71
N ILE A 192 -17.21 9.40 4.82
CA ILE A 192 -18.29 10.28 4.34
C ILE A 192 -17.76 11.01 3.10
N THR A 193 -18.34 10.71 1.94
CA THR A 193 -17.78 11.12 0.64
C THR A 193 -18.32 12.47 0.18
N ARG A 194 -19.60 12.76 0.41
CA ARG A 194 -20.23 14.00 -0.06
C ARG A 194 -21.48 14.34 0.74
N LEU A 195 -21.70 15.64 0.98
CA LEU A 195 -22.91 16.22 1.57
C LEU A 195 -23.40 17.33 0.63
N GLU A 196 -24.54 17.12 -0.04
CA GLU A 196 -25.17 18.11 -0.93
C GLU A 196 -26.55 18.54 -0.38
N GLU A 197 -26.85 19.84 -0.41
CA GLU A 197 -28.17 20.37 -0.06
C GLU A 197 -29.09 20.29 -1.28
N VAL A 198 -30.17 19.52 -1.19
CA VAL A 198 -31.17 19.37 -2.26
C VAL A 198 -32.26 20.42 -2.04
N LEU A 199 -32.21 21.49 -2.83
CA LEU A 199 -33.25 22.52 -2.87
C LEU A 199 -34.49 21.98 -3.60
N VAL A 200 -35.52 21.59 -2.86
CA VAL A 200 -36.82 21.22 -3.43
C VAL A 200 -37.53 22.48 -3.91
N ASN A 201 -37.57 22.69 -5.22
CA ASN A 201 -38.28 23.82 -5.82
C ASN A 201 -39.79 23.51 -5.85
N GLN A 202 -40.59 24.23 -5.07
CA GLN A 202 -42.05 24.18 -5.16
C GLN A 202 -42.56 25.15 -6.23
N ALA A 203 -43.63 24.74 -6.93
CA ALA A 203 -44.41 25.41 -7.99
C ALA A 203 -43.96 25.08 -9.42
N GLY A 204 -44.80 24.63 -10.36
CA GLY A 204 -46.25 24.54 -10.41
C GLY A 204 -46.65 24.62 -11.90
N SER A 205 -47.52 23.72 -12.35
CA SER A 205 -48.08 23.68 -13.71
C SER A 205 -48.89 24.93 -14.07
N ASN A 206 -48.65 25.54 -15.23
CA ASN A 206 -49.68 25.88 -16.22
C ASN A 206 -49.07 26.60 -17.44
N GLY A 207 -49.59 26.27 -18.63
CA GLY A 207 -49.14 26.81 -19.91
C GLY A 207 -49.83 28.11 -20.35
N ALA A 208 -49.52 28.43 -21.62
CA ALA A 208 -50.15 29.39 -22.53
C ALA A 208 -49.51 30.79 -22.69
N ALA A 209 -49.08 30.99 -23.95
CA ALA A 209 -49.24 32.17 -24.79
C ALA A 209 -48.42 33.46 -24.53
N ALA A 210 -47.54 33.71 -25.50
CA ALA A 210 -47.44 34.91 -26.33
C ALA A 210 -47.00 36.28 -25.75
N ASP A 211 -46.08 36.86 -26.52
CA ASP A 211 -46.00 38.25 -26.95
C ASP A 211 -44.94 39.18 -26.33
N ASP A 212 -44.38 39.95 -27.26
CA ASP A 212 -43.16 40.73 -27.28
C ASP A 212 -43.11 41.92 -26.29
N ARG A 213 -41.93 42.17 -25.71
CA ARG A 213 -41.17 43.45 -25.82
C ARG A 213 -40.01 43.57 -24.79
N HIS A 214 -38.91 44.15 -25.26
CA HIS A 214 -37.72 44.63 -24.51
C HIS A 214 -37.88 46.15 -24.19
N PRO A 215 -36.99 46.81 -23.42
CA PRO A 215 -36.82 46.88 -21.96
C PRO A 215 -37.05 48.31 -21.37
N SER A 216 -37.03 48.49 -20.03
CA SER A 216 -36.64 49.79 -19.43
C SER A 216 -36.09 49.67 -18.00
N ILE A 217 -35.05 50.47 -17.74
CA ILE A 217 -34.33 50.63 -16.48
C ILE A 217 -34.96 51.81 -15.73
N SER A 218 -35.37 51.66 -14.47
CA SER A 218 -35.18 52.66 -13.40
C SER A 218 -35.88 52.27 -12.10
N ASN A 219 -35.27 52.72 -11.00
CA ASN A 219 -35.79 52.86 -9.64
C ASN A 219 -35.61 51.68 -8.67
N PHE A 220 -34.51 51.75 -7.93
CA PHE A 220 -34.48 51.36 -6.52
C PHE A 220 -35.20 52.41 -5.67
N PRO A 221 -36.13 52.00 -4.79
CA PRO A 221 -36.38 52.71 -3.54
C PRO A 221 -35.84 51.92 -2.33
N ARG A 222 -35.23 52.67 -1.42
CA ARG A 222 -34.73 52.21 -0.11
C ARG A 222 -35.86 51.66 0.75
N THR A 223 -35.61 50.49 1.34
CA THR A 223 -36.13 49.90 2.60
C THR A 223 -37.56 50.24 3.05
N PRO A 224 -38.38 49.19 3.28
CA PRO A 224 -39.36 49.21 4.34
C PRO A 224 -39.03 48.20 5.45
N LYS A 225 -39.15 48.72 6.68
CA LYS A 225 -39.22 48.11 8.00
C LYS A 225 -39.61 46.62 8.05
N THR A 226 -38.84 45.88 8.85
CA THR A 226 -39.16 44.56 9.39
C THR A 226 -40.53 44.57 10.10
N PRO A 227 -41.38 43.57 9.85
CA PRO A 227 -42.15 42.95 10.93
C PRO A 227 -41.65 41.52 11.14
N ALA A 228 -41.53 41.17 12.41
CA ALA A 228 -41.22 39.82 12.87
C ALA A 228 -42.23 38.77 12.33
N ALA A 229 -41.78 37.51 12.36
CA ALA A 229 -42.58 36.29 12.27
C ALA A 229 -43.01 35.81 10.86
N HIS A 230 -42.04 35.30 10.10
CA HIS A 230 -42.18 33.99 9.44
C HIS A 230 -40.78 33.46 9.11
N ILE A 231 -40.08 32.89 10.10
CA ILE A 231 -39.01 31.93 9.78
C ILE A 231 -39.77 30.67 9.39
N GLU A 232 -40.22 30.64 8.13
CA GLU A 232 -40.59 29.40 7.48
C GLU A 232 -39.33 28.54 7.60
N ARG A 233 -39.42 27.53 8.47
CA ARG A 233 -38.33 26.61 8.78
C ARG A 233 -38.08 25.83 7.50
N LEU A 234 -37.23 26.37 6.63
CA LEU A 234 -36.87 25.76 5.35
C LEU A 234 -36.44 24.33 5.66
N GLU A 235 -37.29 23.36 5.32
CA GLU A 235 -36.99 21.95 5.44
C GLU A 235 -35.90 21.64 4.41
N ARG A 236 -34.64 21.75 4.86
CA ARG A 236 -33.49 21.47 4.01
C ARG A 236 -33.29 19.96 3.96
N ILE A 237 -33.32 19.44 2.75
CA ILE A 237 -33.03 18.03 2.45
C ILE A 237 -31.55 17.94 2.11
N PHE A 238 -30.87 16.93 2.64
CA PHE A 238 -29.47 16.66 2.33
C PHE A 238 -29.30 15.23 1.85
N ASP A 239 -28.44 15.05 0.84
CA ASP A 239 -27.96 13.74 0.40
C ASP A 239 -26.56 13.52 1.00
N ILE A 240 -26.41 12.46 1.80
CA ILE A 240 -25.13 12.03 2.36
C ILE A 240 -24.69 10.71 1.73
N HIS A 241 -23.51 10.70 1.16
CA HIS A 241 -22.86 9.49 0.64
C HIS A 241 -21.92 8.96 1.71
N LEU A 242 -22.17 7.74 2.18
CA LEU A 242 -21.41 7.12 3.25
C LEU A 242 -21.11 5.66 2.94
N THR A 243 -19.90 5.24 3.31
CA THR A 243 -19.44 3.86 3.21
C THR A 243 -19.31 3.31 4.62
N VAL A 244 -20.04 2.23 4.89
CA VAL A 244 -20.26 1.73 6.25
C VAL A 244 -19.91 0.25 6.32
N ASP A 245 -19.19 -0.12 7.38
CA ASP A 245 -18.79 -1.50 7.66
C ASP A 245 -19.70 -2.10 8.72
N GLY A 246 -20.28 -3.26 8.46
CA GLY A 246 -21.17 -3.91 9.44
C GLY A 246 -21.11 -5.43 9.41
N SER A 247 -21.16 -6.03 10.59
CA SER A 247 -21.27 -7.50 10.77
C SER A 247 -22.64 -8.07 10.36
N ARG A 248 -23.54 -7.21 9.90
CA ARG A 248 -24.92 -7.51 9.49
C ARG A 248 -25.13 -7.01 8.07
N GLY A 249 -25.93 -7.75 7.29
CA GLY A 249 -26.19 -7.45 5.88
C GLY A 249 -26.96 -6.14 5.66
N PRO A 250 -27.06 -5.70 4.38
CA PRO A 250 -27.65 -4.42 3.98
C PRO A 250 -29.11 -4.23 4.44
N ASP A 251 -29.88 -5.31 4.58
CA ASP A 251 -31.27 -5.24 5.07
C ASP A 251 -31.35 -4.80 6.55
N SER A 252 -30.35 -5.12 7.38
CA SER A 252 -30.30 -4.67 8.77
C SER A 252 -29.97 -3.18 8.87
N LEU A 253 -29.13 -2.67 7.96
CA LEU A 253 -28.86 -1.23 7.85
C LEU A 253 -30.14 -0.51 7.42
N MET A 254 -30.83 -1.05 6.41
CA MET A 254 -32.10 -0.49 5.93
C MET A 254 -33.14 -0.42 7.06
N HIS A 255 -33.33 -1.50 7.82
CA HIS A 255 -34.25 -1.52 8.94
C HIS A 255 -33.87 -0.52 10.05
N ALA A 256 -32.58 -0.31 10.32
CA ALA A 256 -32.15 0.68 11.31
C ALA A 256 -32.43 2.12 10.84
N LEU A 257 -32.32 2.37 9.53
CA LEU A 257 -32.52 3.69 8.95
C LEU A 257 -33.97 4.03 8.66
N SER A 258 -34.80 3.04 8.32
CA SER A 258 -36.24 3.23 8.05
C SER A 258 -37.03 3.59 9.31
N GLN A 259 -36.48 3.33 10.49
CA GLN A 259 -37.09 3.69 11.78
C GLN A 259 -36.89 5.16 12.15
N LEU A 260 -36.13 5.92 11.35
CA LEU A 260 -35.85 7.32 11.59
C LEU A 260 -36.80 8.20 10.78
N ASP A 261 -37.66 8.95 11.46
CA ASP A 261 -38.59 9.92 10.84
C ASP A 261 -37.88 11.01 10.01
N SER A 262 -36.57 11.19 10.22
CA SER A 262 -35.73 12.12 9.49
C SER A 262 -35.20 11.56 8.17
N VAL A 263 -35.29 10.25 7.90
CA VAL A 263 -34.78 9.63 6.67
C VAL A 263 -35.89 9.57 5.62
N ILE A 264 -35.61 10.12 4.43
CA ILE A 264 -36.56 10.22 3.32
C ILE A 264 -36.38 9.05 2.34
N SER A 265 -35.14 8.66 2.06
CA SER A 265 -34.83 7.51 1.21
C SER A 265 -33.42 7.03 1.45
N VAL A 266 -33.19 5.73 1.33
CA VAL A 266 -31.88 5.09 1.38
C VAL A 266 -31.66 4.34 0.06
N SER A 267 -30.59 4.66 -0.65
CA SER A 267 -30.17 3.92 -1.83
C SER A 267 -28.85 3.23 -1.53
N ILE A 268 -28.80 1.91 -1.72
CA ILE A 268 -27.59 1.12 -1.51
C ILE A 268 -27.00 0.80 -2.89
N GLU A 269 -25.68 0.90 -3.01
CA GLU A 269 -24.93 0.48 -4.20
C GLU A 269 -24.90 -1.06 -4.25
N ASP A 270 -25.43 -1.65 -5.33
CA ASP A 270 -25.40 -3.09 -5.57
C ASP A 270 -24.02 -3.54 -6.11
N ASP A 271 -23.76 -4.84 -6.18
CA ASP A 271 -22.48 -5.44 -6.62
C ASP A 271 -22.07 -5.04 -8.06
N GLU A 272 -23.00 -4.51 -8.86
CA GLU A 272 -22.76 -3.96 -10.20
C GLU A 272 -22.50 -2.44 -10.24
N GLY A 273 -22.49 -1.75 -9.08
CA GLY A 273 -22.29 -0.30 -8.98
C GLY A 273 -23.54 0.54 -9.28
N GLU A 274 -24.71 -0.08 -9.38
CA GLU A 274 -25.99 0.63 -9.52
C GLU A 274 -26.62 0.89 -8.15
N PHE A 275 -27.10 2.12 -7.94
CA PHE A 275 -27.82 2.48 -6.72
C PHE A 275 -29.27 2.00 -6.80
N VAL A 276 -29.61 0.96 -6.05
CA VAL A 276 -30.98 0.47 -5.96
C VAL A 276 -31.70 1.25 -4.87
N GLN A 277 -32.68 2.08 -5.28
CA GLN A 277 -33.54 2.80 -4.37
C GLN A 277 -34.55 1.84 -3.73
N ARG A 278 -34.53 1.70 -2.40
CA ARG A 278 -35.54 0.94 -1.64
C ARG A 278 -36.18 1.88 -0.62
N VAL A 279 -37.51 1.96 -0.67
CA VAL A 279 -38.36 2.78 0.22
C VAL A 279 -38.74 1.95 1.44
#